data_AF-A0AAU9JTX8-F1
#
_entry.id   AF-A0AAU9JTX8-F1
#
_cell.length_a   1.000
_cell.length_b   1.000
_cell.length_c   1.000
_cell.angle_alpha   90.00
_cell.angle_beta   90.00
_cell.angle_gamma   90.00
#
_symmetry.space_group_name_H-M   'P 1'
#
loop_
_entity.id
_entity.type
_entity.pdbx_description
1 polymer ?
#
loop_
_entity_poly.entity_id
_entity_poly.type
_entity_poly.pdbx_seq_one_letter_code
_entity_poly.pdbx_strand_id
1 'polypeptide(L)'
;MSNAKEVEKMCRDIDRKTGNVDECLKVIKESIAKRVPGLNMLYKNYKQYWILVYECGLELESIEDAMNINEKDRVNYILSAKPSKFEKWAKLLDIADVIEYIESQSKNYLILLNKLPKTDQYDSAVQDSLLKTLIFHPHPEEFAKSPIKLHKLPNEESLSKMRLENMQVLLAISEPIITANLLDFYNKTAQNHYFEDYIISNYHDLGTALVQNQTENLLETLEYTVSLDNIQVILHILSHYSIELSSKCFYFAAKNALIEYMAPPCISQRLLPYEMESCLDAMNSDELSELKKFIFSKMLSIDSQNSMGKLIQSRGVDCFMELELSEFKLKWIKKLNEDQQIEMLHAKKIEDAIEVVGAFHASLEKQKNLMS
;
A
#
# COMPACT_ATOMS: atom_id res chain seq x y z
N MET A 1 -22.80 -61.99 -17.91
CA MET A 1 -23.14 -60.77 -18.67
C MET A 1 -23.52 -59.71 -17.66
N SER A 2 -23.04 -58.47 -17.84
CA SER A 2 -22.84 -57.47 -16.77
C SER A 2 -24.11 -57.06 -16.01
N ASN A 3 -24.13 -57.28 -14.68
CA ASN A 3 -25.19 -56.89 -13.74
C ASN A 3 -25.64 -55.41 -13.85
N ALA A 4 -24.82 -54.50 -14.41
CA ALA A 4 -25.20 -53.12 -14.61
C ALA A 4 -26.28 -52.93 -15.69
N LYS A 5 -26.27 -53.75 -16.75
CA LYS A 5 -27.29 -53.69 -17.82
C LYS A 5 -28.66 -54.18 -17.35
N GLU A 6 -28.68 -55.12 -16.41
CA GLU A 6 -29.92 -55.60 -15.79
C GLU A 6 -30.52 -54.52 -14.88
N VAL A 7 -29.69 -53.86 -14.08
CA VAL A 7 -30.10 -52.72 -13.24
C VAL A 7 -30.62 -51.56 -14.09
N GLU A 8 -29.94 -51.22 -15.19
CA GLU A 8 -30.41 -50.22 -16.15
C GLU A 8 -31.77 -50.60 -16.73
N LYS A 9 -31.95 -51.86 -17.17
CA LYS A 9 -33.24 -52.32 -17.69
C LYS A 9 -34.36 -52.20 -16.66
N MET A 10 -34.12 -52.61 -15.42
CA MET A 10 -35.10 -52.46 -14.33
C MET A 10 -35.46 -51.00 -14.09
N CYS A 11 -34.48 -50.10 -14.06
CA CYS A 11 -34.71 -48.67 -13.86
C CYS A 11 -35.50 -48.06 -15.02
N ARG A 12 -35.15 -48.40 -16.27
CA ARG A 12 -35.89 -47.97 -17.46
C ARG A 12 -37.35 -48.44 -17.43
N ASP A 13 -37.61 -49.67 -16.99
CA ASP A 13 -38.97 -50.22 -16.92
C ASP A 13 -39.81 -49.52 -15.83
N ILE A 14 -39.21 -49.20 -14.68
CA ILE A 14 -39.87 -48.44 -13.59
C ILE A 14 -40.17 -47.02 -14.06
N ASP A 15 -39.17 -46.34 -14.62
CA ASP A 15 -39.25 -44.95 -15.07
C ASP A 15 -40.30 -44.77 -16.16
N ARG A 16 -40.33 -45.64 -17.18
CA ARG A 16 -41.35 -45.61 -18.25
C ARG A 16 -42.77 -45.91 -17.75
N LYS A 17 -42.92 -46.79 -16.76
CA LYS A 17 -44.25 -47.19 -16.27
C LYS A 17 -44.83 -46.23 -15.24
N THR A 18 -43.98 -45.63 -14.41
CA THR A 18 -44.43 -44.95 -13.18
C THR A 18 -43.78 -43.59 -12.98
N GLY A 19 -42.66 -43.28 -13.65
CA GLY A 19 -41.86 -42.09 -13.38
C GLY A 19 -41.30 -42.04 -11.95
N ASN A 20 -41.27 -43.17 -11.23
CA ASN A 20 -40.92 -43.20 -9.81
C ASN A 20 -39.39 -43.20 -9.61
N VAL A 21 -38.83 -42.00 -9.54
CA VAL A 21 -37.39 -41.75 -9.33
C VAL A 21 -36.87 -42.43 -8.05
N ASP A 22 -37.64 -42.44 -6.96
CA ASP A 22 -37.21 -43.01 -5.68
C ASP A 22 -37.04 -44.54 -5.74
N GLU A 23 -37.90 -45.21 -6.50
CA GLU A 23 -37.83 -46.65 -6.71
C GLU A 23 -36.63 -47.03 -7.58
N CYS A 24 -36.37 -46.28 -8.66
CA CYS A 24 -35.15 -46.43 -9.46
C CYS A 24 -33.88 -46.21 -8.61
N LEU A 25 -33.86 -45.15 -7.78
CA LEU A 25 -32.74 -44.86 -6.88
C LEU A 25 -32.48 -45.98 -5.88
N LYS A 26 -33.54 -46.60 -5.36
CA LYS A 26 -33.45 -47.74 -4.44
C LYS A 26 -32.77 -48.94 -5.11
N VAL A 27 -33.21 -49.31 -6.32
CA VAL A 27 -32.63 -50.40 -7.11
C VAL A 27 -31.14 -50.16 -7.38
N ILE A 28 -30.76 -48.94 -7.76
CA ILE A 28 -29.35 -48.60 -8.04
C ILE A 28 -28.51 -48.66 -6.76
N LYS A 29 -28.98 -48.07 -5.65
CA LYS A 29 -28.24 -48.04 -4.37
C LYS A 29 -28.03 -49.43 -3.77
N GLU A 30 -29.06 -50.28 -3.77
CA GLU A 30 -28.97 -51.67 -3.31
C GLU A 30 -27.98 -52.48 -4.14
N SER A 31 -27.88 -52.17 -5.44
CA SER A 31 -26.95 -52.84 -6.35
C SER A 31 -25.50 -52.31 -6.21
N ILE A 32 -25.33 -51.01 -5.89
CA ILE A 32 -24.02 -50.43 -5.51
C ILE A 32 -23.50 -51.06 -4.22
N ALA A 33 -24.35 -51.27 -3.22
CA ALA A 33 -23.98 -51.92 -1.96
C ALA A 33 -23.42 -53.34 -2.18
N LYS A 34 -23.84 -54.02 -3.25
CA LYS A 34 -23.34 -55.32 -3.68
C LYS A 34 -22.02 -55.24 -4.49
N ARG A 35 -21.39 -54.06 -4.57
CA ARG A 35 -20.11 -53.77 -5.26
C ARG A 35 -20.09 -54.18 -6.73
N VAL A 36 -21.22 -54.07 -7.42
CA VAL A 36 -21.27 -54.32 -8.86
C VAL A 36 -20.49 -53.22 -9.62
N PRO A 37 -19.52 -53.57 -10.48
CA PRO A 37 -18.75 -52.59 -11.26
C PRO A 37 -19.63 -51.75 -12.20
N GLY A 38 -19.29 -50.46 -12.36
CA GLY A 38 -19.95 -49.56 -13.32
C GLY A 38 -21.25 -48.87 -12.85
N LEU A 39 -21.81 -49.28 -11.70
CA LEU A 39 -23.08 -48.71 -11.21
C LEU A 39 -22.99 -47.26 -10.73
N ASN A 40 -21.82 -46.80 -10.28
CA ASN A 40 -21.63 -45.40 -9.89
C ASN A 40 -21.81 -44.46 -11.10
N MET A 41 -21.36 -44.90 -12.28
CA MET A 41 -21.51 -44.14 -13.52
C MET A 41 -22.96 -44.15 -13.99
N LEU A 42 -23.60 -45.32 -13.95
CA LEU A 42 -25.03 -45.47 -14.24
C LEU A 42 -25.89 -44.56 -13.35
N TYR A 43 -25.59 -44.50 -12.05
CA TYR A 43 -26.24 -43.61 -11.10
C TYR A 43 -26.07 -42.12 -11.45
N LYS A 44 -24.85 -41.71 -11.85
CA LYS A 44 -24.55 -40.34 -12.28
C LYS A 44 -25.39 -39.98 -13.52
N ASN A 45 -25.45 -40.87 -14.50
CA ASN A 45 -26.18 -40.66 -15.75
C ASN A 45 -27.70 -40.60 -15.55
N TYR A 46 -28.28 -41.49 -14.74
CA TYR A 46 -29.72 -41.43 -14.38
C TYR A 46 -30.08 -40.10 -13.71
N LYS A 47 -29.22 -39.62 -12.80
CA LYS A 47 -29.45 -38.33 -12.16
C LYS A 47 -29.43 -37.17 -13.15
N GLN A 48 -28.47 -37.15 -14.07
CA GLN A 48 -28.43 -36.11 -15.11
C GLN A 48 -29.68 -36.18 -15.99
N TYR A 49 -30.08 -37.38 -16.43
CA TYR A 49 -31.30 -37.62 -17.20
C TYR A 49 -32.54 -37.07 -16.49
N TRP A 50 -32.77 -37.42 -15.23
CA TRP A 50 -33.93 -36.93 -14.48
C TRP A 50 -33.94 -35.42 -14.25
N ILE A 51 -32.77 -34.79 -14.11
CA ILE A 51 -32.70 -33.33 -14.05
C ILE A 51 -33.10 -32.74 -15.40
N LEU A 52 -32.57 -33.25 -16.51
CA LEU A 52 -32.91 -32.78 -17.86
C LEU A 52 -34.41 -32.92 -18.14
N VAL A 53 -35.04 -34.04 -17.76
CA VAL A 53 -36.47 -34.26 -17.98
C VAL A 53 -37.34 -33.46 -17.00
N TYR A 54 -37.16 -33.69 -15.69
CA TYR A 54 -38.12 -33.19 -14.69
C TYR A 54 -37.83 -31.76 -14.21
N GLU A 55 -36.60 -31.28 -14.35
CA GLU A 55 -36.23 -29.93 -13.91
C GLU A 55 -35.99 -28.98 -15.08
N CYS A 56 -35.40 -29.46 -16.19
CA CYS A 56 -35.19 -28.64 -17.40
C CYS A 56 -36.35 -28.75 -18.41
N GLY A 57 -37.23 -29.76 -18.29
CA GLY A 57 -38.40 -29.91 -19.17
C GLY A 57 -38.10 -30.46 -20.56
N LEU A 58 -36.97 -31.16 -20.74
CA LEU A 58 -36.63 -31.79 -22.01
C LEU A 58 -37.46 -33.07 -22.23
N GLU A 59 -38.00 -33.24 -23.43
CA GLU A 59 -38.71 -34.45 -23.85
C GLU A 59 -37.71 -35.54 -24.25
N LEU A 60 -37.25 -36.33 -23.28
CA LEU A 60 -36.28 -37.43 -23.48
C LEU A 60 -36.88 -38.77 -23.03
N GLU A 61 -36.85 -39.78 -23.90
CA GLU A 61 -37.45 -41.09 -23.66
C GLU A 61 -36.54 -42.07 -22.91
N SER A 62 -35.25 -41.74 -22.80
CA SER A 62 -34.24 -42.59 -22.19
C SER A 62 -32.99 -41.82 -21.77
N ILE A 63 -32.13 -42.48 -20.97
CA ILE A 63 -30.78 -41.98 -20.68
C ILE A 63 -29.94 -41.89 -21.94
N GLU A 64 -30.10 -42.81 -22.89
CA GLU A 64 -29.31 -42.81 -24.12
C GLU A 64 -29.56 -41.51 -24.90
N ASP A 65 -30.81 -41.07 -24.97
CA ASP A 65 -31.17 -39.77 -25.56
C ASP A 65 -30.50 -38.61 -24.83
N ALA A 66 -30.48 -38.65 -23.49
CA ALA A 66 -29.76 -37.65 -22.71
C ALA A 66 -28.25 -37.68 -23.00
N MET A 67 -27.63 -38.86 -23.04
CA MET A 67 -26.18 -38.99 -23.24
C MET A 67 -25.73 -38.67 -24.68
N ASN A 68 -26.65 -38.70 -25.65
CA ASN A 68 -26.42 -38.27 -27.03
C ASN A 68 -26.37 -36.74 -27.19
N ILE A 69 -26.93 -35.98 -26.23
CA ILE A 69 -26.73 -34.52 -26.17
C ILE A 69 -25.25 -34.27 -25.84
N ASN A 70 -24.59 -33.34 -26.53
CA ASN A 70 -23.22 -32.93 -26.20
C ASN A 70 -23.12 -32.56 -24.71
N GLU A 71 -22.06 -33.00 -24.04
CA GLU A 71 -21.83 -32.75 -22.61
C GLU A 71 -21.93 -31.28 -22.24
N LYS A 72 -21.35 -30.40 -23.06
CA LYS A 72 -21.44 -28.94 -22.87
C LYS A 72 -22.88 -28.43 -22.88
N ASP A 73 -23.69 -28.93 -23.81
CA ASP A 73 -25.10 -28.53 -23.90
C ASP A 73 -25.91 -29.08 -22.72
N ARG A 74 -25.61 -30.29 -22.24
CA ARG A 74 -26.22 -30.84 -21.02
C ARG A 74 -25.92 -29.97 -19.81
N VAL A 75 -24.67 -29.55 -19.64
CA VAL A 75 -24.26 -28.64 -18.54
C VAL A 75 -25.03 -27.32 -18.64
N ASN A 76 -25.13 -26.74 -19.83
CA ASN A 76 -25.90 -25.52 -20.06
C ASN A 76 -27.37 -25.67 -19.67
N TYR A 77 -28.04 -26.74 -20.11
CA TYR A 77 -29.44 -27.02 -19.74
C TYR A 77 -29.62 -27.20 -18.24
N ILE A 78 -28.75 -28.01 -17.62
CA ILE A 78 -28.83 -28.30 -16.19
C ILE A 78 -28.62 -27.03 -15.39
N LEU A 79 -27.55 -26.27 -15.64
CA LEU A 79 -27.21 -25.11 -14.81
C LEU A 79 -28.13 -23.90 -15.06
N SER A 80 -28.72 -23.79 -16.26
CA SER A 80 -29.67 -22.71 -16.58
C SER A 80 -31.09 -22.93 -16.01
N ALA A 81 -31.51 -24.18 -15.81
CA ALA A 81 -32.90 -24.49 -15.44
C ALA A 81 -33.34 -23.87 -14.10
N LYS A 82 -32.49 -23.91 -13.06
CA LYS A 82 -32.76 -23.33 -11.74
C LYS A 82 -31.47 -22.86 -11.04
N PRO A 83 -31.16 -21.55 -11.07
CA PRO A 83 -29.98 -20.98 -10.41
C PRO A 83 -29.90 -21.21 -8.90
N SER A 84 -31.03 -21.49 -8.24
CA SER A 84 -31.09 -21.83 -6.81
C SER A 84 -30.55 -23.23 -6.49
N LYS A 85 -30.52 -24.15 -7.47
CA LYS A 85 -30.03 -25.52 -7.32
C LYS A 85 -28.60 -25.71 -7.85
N PHE A 86 -27.94 -24.64 -8.30
CA PHE A 86 -26.62 -24.66 -8.94
C PHE A 86 -25.60 -25.51 -8.17
N GLU A 87 -25.36 -25.22 -6.88
CA GLU A 87 -24.37 -25.96 -6.06
C GLU A 87 -24.65 -27.47 -6.04
N LYS A 88 -25.93 -27.86 -5.95
CA LYS A 88 -26.34 -29.26 -5.93
C LYS A 88 -26.09 -29.95 -7.26
N TRP A 89 -26.30 -29.24 -8.36
CA TRP A 89 -26.17 -29.78 -9.72
C TRP A 89 -24.73 -29.80 -10.22
N ALA A 90 -23.93 -28.79 -9.92
CA ALA A 90 -22.51 -28.73 -10.25
C ALA A 90 -21.74 -29.95 -9.72
N LYS A 91 -22.10 -30.46 -8.53
CA LYS A 91 -21.53 -31.69 -7.93
C LYS A 91 -21.74 -32.96 -8.77
N LEU A 92 -22.62 -32.93 -9.77
CA LEU A 92 -23.00 -34.07 -10.60
C LEU A 92 -22.41 -34.01 -12.02
N LEU A 93 -21.67 -32.94 -12.34
CA LEU A 93 -21.18 -32.64 -13.69
C LEU A 93 -19.66 -32.70 -13.73
N ASP A 94 -19.10 -32.67 -14.94
CA ASP A 94 -17.66 -32.47 -15.10
C ASP A 94 -17.30 -31.03 -14.72
N ILE A 95 -16.19 -30.86 -13.99
CA ILE A 95 -15.85 -29.54 -13.44
C ILE A 95 -15.38 -28.57 -14.51
N ALA A 96 -14.71 -29.05 -15.57
CA ALA A 96 -14.19 -28.21 -16.64
C ALA A 96 -15.35 -27.55 -17.42
N ASP A 97 -16.38 -28.33 -17.75
CA ASP A 97 -17.56 -27.81 -18.45
C ASP A 97 -18.40 -26.88 -17.57
N VAL A 98 -18.48 -27.14 -16.26
CA VAL A 98 -19.16 -26.23 -15.30
C VAL A 98 -18.47 -24.87 -15.28
N ILE A 99 -17.14 -24.84 -15.36
CA ILE A 99 -16.37 -23.59 -15.36
C ILE A 99 -16.55 -22.85 -16.68
N GLU A 100 -16.50 -23.54 -17.80
CA GLU A 100 -16.79 -22.93 -19.10
C GLU A 100 -18.20 -22.30 -19.13
N TYR A 101 -19.19 -22.97 -18.51
CA TYR A 101 -20.50 -22.37 -18.30
C TYR A 101 -20.42 -21.11 -17.44
N ILE A 102 -19.74 -21.14 -16.27
CA ILE A 102 -19.59 -19.97 -15.39
C ILE A 102 -18.95 -18.79 -16.16
N GLU A 103 -17.88 -19.05 -16.92
CA GLU A 103 -17.20 -18.07 -17.78
C GLU A 103 -18.14 -17.43 -18.80
N SER A 104 -19.05 -18.22 -19.39
CA SER A 104 -20.06 -17.71 -20.32
C SER A 104 -21.08 -16.77 -19.66
N GLN A 105 -21.27 -16.90 -18.34
CA GLN A 105 -22.26 -16.13 -17.57
C GLN A 105 -21.68 -14.83 -17.02
N SER A 106 -21.27 -13.90 -17.90
CA SER A 106 -20.59 -12.65 -17.54
C SER A 106 -21.23 -11.87 -16.37
N LYS A 107 -22.56 -11.82 -16.28
CA LYS A 107 -23.28 -11.11 -15.20
C LYS A 107 -23.37 -11.89 -13.88
N ASN A 108 -23.28 -13.21 -13.92
CA ASN A 108 -23.47 -14.09 -12.77
C ASN A 108 -22.19 -14.83 -12.37
N TYR A 109 -21.07 -14.61 -13.06
CA TYR A 109 -19.81 -15.34 -12.91
C TYR A 109 -19.45 -15.53 -11.44
N LEU A 110 -19.39 -14.45 -10.67
CA LEU A 110 -18.99 -14.46 -9.26
C LEU A 110 -19.99 -15.17 -8.35
N ILE A 111 -21.28 -15.00 -8.59
CA ILE A 111 -22.34 -15.67 -7.83
C ILE A 111 -22.26 -17.18 -8.02
N LEU A 112 -22.02 -17.62 -9.25
CA LEU A 112 -21.94 -19.04 -9.60
C LEU A 112 -20.63 -19.66 -9.14
N LEU A 113 -19.52 -18.94 -9.30
CA LEU A 113 -18.20 -19.34 -8.81
C LEU A 113 -18.21 -19.58 -7.29
N ASN A 114 -18.81 -18.66 -6.52
CA ASN A 114 -18.92 -18.78 -5.07
C ASN A 114 -19.87 -19.90 -4.61
N LYS A 115 -20.70 -20.44 -5.51
CA LYS A 115 -21.56 -21.61 -5.28
C LYS A 115 -20.92 -22.91 -5.74
N LEU A 116 -19.67 -22.89 -6.21
CA LEU A 116 -18.98 -24.14 -6.54
C LEU A 116 -18.78 -25.00 -5.29
N PRO A 117 -18.84 -26.34 -5.43
CA PRO A 117 -18.69 -27.24 -4.31
C PRO A 117 -17.27 -27.21 -3.76
N LYS A 118 -17.10 -26.82 -2.48
CA LYS A 118 -15.79 -26.82 -1.81
C LYS A 118 -15.08 -28.17 -1.97
N THR A 119 -13.95 -28.14 -2.67
CA THR A 119 -13.08 -29.29 -2.89
C THR A 119 -11.64 -28.79 -2.99
N ASP A 120 -10.70 -29.60 -2.53
CA ASP A 120 -9.26 -29.31 -2.61
C ASP A 120 -8.69 -29.66 -4.00
N GLN A 121 -9.52 -30.14 -4.92
CA GLN A 121 -9.13 -30.72 -6.21
C GLN A 121 -9.70 -29.93 -7.39
N TYR A 122 -9.44 -28.63 -7.44
CA TYR A 122 -9.64 -27.88 -8.68
C TYR A 122 -8.39 -27.96 -9.53
N ASP A 123 -8.55 -28.40 -10.78
CA ASP A 123 -7.44 -28.52 -11.73
C ASP A 123 -6.80 -27.16 -12.06
N SER A 124 -5.66 -27.21 -12.78
CA SER A 124 -4.92 -26.00 -13.16
C SER A 124 -5.71 -25.08 -14.09
N ALA A 125 -6.60 -25.61 -14.94
CA ALA A 125 -7.36 -24.81 -15.89
C ALA A 125 -8.40 -23.96 -15.15
N VAL A 126 -9.02 -24.50 -14.09
CA VAL A 126 -9.91 -23.76 -13.18
C VAL A 126 -9.19 -22.59 -12.53
N GLN A 127 -7.99 -22.84 -12.03
CA GLN A 127 -7.20 -21.83 -11.34
C GLN A 127 -6.73 -20.74 -12.31
N ASP A 128 -6.31 -21.12 -13.52
CA ASP A 128 -5.90 -20.18 -14.56
C ASP A 128 -7.06 -19.28 -15.03
N SER A 129 -8.29 -19.81 -15.12
CA SER A 129 -9.51 -19.03 -15.38
C SER A 129 -9.75 -17.98 -14.29
N LEU A 130 -9.75 -18.43 -13.03
CA LEU A 130 -9.95 -17.55 -11.88
C LEU A 130 -8.93 -16.42 -11.82
N LEU A 131 -7.65 -16.76 -12.05
CA LEU A 131 -6.56 -15.80 -12.08
C LEU A 131 -6.77 -14.75 -13.17
N LYS A 132 -7.10 -15.16 -14.40
CA LYS A 132 -7.37 -14.23 -15.51
C LYS A 132 -8.45 -13.22 -15.17
N THR A 133 -9.53 -13.66 -14.53
CA THR A 133 -10.63 -12.76 -14.16
C THR A 133 -10.23 -11.86 -12.98
N LEU A 134 -9.53 -12.39 -11.98
CA LEU A 134 -9.15 -11.66 -10.78
C LEU A 134 -8.15 -10.53 -11.06
N ILE A 135 -7.15 -10.73 -11.93
CA ILE A 135 -6.03 -9.79 -12.14
C ILE A 135 -6.52 -8.38 -12.47
N PHE A 136 -7.58 -8.26 -13.28
CA PHE A 136 -8.10 -6.97 -13.77
C PHE A 136 -9.52 -6.66 -13.30
N HIS A 137 -10.05 -7.39 -12.31
CA HIS A 137 -11.42 -7.15 -11.88
C HIS A 137 -11.54 -5.79 -11.15
N PRO A 138 -12.56 -4.98 -11.46
CA PRO A 138 -12.80 -3.70 -10.79
C PRO A 138 -13.17 -3.86 -9.30
N HIS A 139 -13.84 -4.97 -8.95
CA HIS A 139 -14.30 -5.32 -7.60
C HIS A 139 -13.69 -6.66 -7.16
N PRO A 140 -12.39 -6.72 -6.82
CA PRO A 140 -11.72 -7.98 -6.46
C PRO A 140 -12.24 -8.60 -5.15
N GLU A 141 -12.79 -7.80 -4.23
CA GLU A 141 -13.32 -8.24 -2.93
C GLU A 141 -14.39 -9.34 -3.03
N GLU A 142 -15.11 -9.39 -4.17
CA GLU A 142 -16.12 -10.41 -4.44
C GLU A 142 -15.52 -11.83 -4.55
N PHE A 143 -14.23 -11.94 -4.86
CA PHE A 143 -13.50 -13.20 -4.97
C PHE A 143 -12.95 -13.71 -3.64
N ALA A 144 -12.94 -12.90 -2.58
CA ALA A 144 -12.40 -13.29 -1.27
C ALA A 144 -13.12 -14.50 -0.64
N LYS A 145 -14.35 -14.77 -1.07
CA LYS A 145 -15.18 -15.91 -0.64
C LYS A 145 -15.07 -17.13 -1.56
N SER A 146 -14.20 -17.08 -2.57
CA SER A 146 -14.04 -18.15 -3.54
C SER A 146 -13.75 -19.49 -2.84
N PRO A 147 -14.44 -20.58 -3.23
CA PRO A 147 -14.15 -21.91 -2.72
C PRO A 147 -12.86 -22.51 -3.32
N ILE A 148 -12.29 -21.86 -4.35
CA ILE A 148 -11.08 -22.32 -5.04
C ILE A 148 -9.86 -21.78 -4.29
N LYS A 149 -8.96 -22.69 -3.88
CA LYS A 149 -7.64 -22.35 -3.38
C LYS A 149 -6.62 -22.39 -4.51
N LEU A 150 -5.76 -21.37 -4.56
CA LEU A 150 -4.73 -21.25 -5.59
C LEU A 150 -3.42 -21.87 -5.13
N HIS A 151 -2.84 -22.70 -5.97
CA HIS A 151 -1.52 -23.32 -5.75
C HIS A 151 -0.46 -22.77 -6.70
N LYS A 152 -0.87 -21.88 -7.63
CA LYS A 152 -0.03 -21.28 -8.66
C LYS A 152 -0.19 -19.77 -8.64
N LEU A 153 0.90 -19.08 -8.90
CA LEU A 153 0.94 -17.62 -9.03
C LEU A 153 0.74 -17.19 -10.49
N PRO A 154 0.17 -16.01 -10.74
CA PRO A 154 0.29 -15.35 -12.04
C PRO A 154 1.77 -15.17 -12.41
N ASN A 155 2.04 -14.96 -13.71
CA ASN A 155 3.39 -14.58 -14.12
C ASN A 155 3.76 -13.20 -13.54
N GLU A 156 5.07 -12.91 -13.46
CA GLU A 156 5.57 -11.66 -12.88
C GLU A 156 5.01 -10.41 -13.56
N GLU A 157 4.81 -10.45 -14.88
CA GLU A 157 4.22 -9.34 -15.63
C GLU A 157 2.76 -9.05 -15.24
N SER A 158 1.98 -10.09 -14.93
CA SER A 158 0.60 -9.91 -14.45
C SER A 158 0.61 -9.42 -13.01
N LEU A 159 1.49 -9.97 -12.17
CA LEU A 159 1.64 -9.55 -10.78
C LEU A 159 2.00 -8.07 -10.68
N SER A 160 2.95 -7.57 -11.48
CA SER A 160 3.37 -6.16 -11.43
C SER A 160 2.28 -5.17 -11.86
N LYS A 161 1.27 -5.63 -12.62
CA LYS A 161 0.13 -4.82 -13.08
C LYS A 161 -1.09 -4.90 -12.18
N MET A 162 -1.09 -5.78 -11.16
CA MET A 162 -2.22 -5.90 -10.23
C MET A 162 -2.29 -4.71 -9.28
N ARG A 163 -3.51 -4.20 -9.05
CA ARG A 163 -3.75 -3.22 -7.98
C ARG A 163 -3.61 -3.89 -6.62
N LEU A 164 -3.40 -3.07 -5.59
CA LEU A 164 -3.22 -3.53 -4.21
C LEU A 164 -4.39 -4.40 -3.74
N GLU A 165 -5.63 -4.01 -4.04
CA GLU A 165 -6.84 -4.74 -3.64
C GLU A 165 -6.93 -6.11 -4.33
N ASN A 166 -6.51 -6.20 -5.60
CA ASN A 166 -6.45 -7.46 -6.32
C ASN A 166 -5.42 -8.40 -5.68
N MET A 167 -4.25 -7.88 -5.24
CA MET A 167 -3.24 -8.68 -4.55
C MET A 167 -3.67 -9.14 -3.15
N GLN A 168 -4.38 -8.31 -2.39
CA GLN A 168 -4.92 -8.69 -1.06
C GLN A 168 -5.85 -9.89 -1.17
N VAL A 169 -6.72 -9.87 -2.18
CA VAL A 169 -7.64 -11.00 -2.42
C VAL A 169 -6.87 -12.22 -2.90
N LEU A 170 -5.89 -12.04 -3.78
CA LEU A 170 -5.02 -13.13 -4.23
C LEU A 170 -4.32 -13.81 -3.04
N LEU A 171 -3.82 -13.04 -2.06
CA LEU A 171 -3.24 -13.56 -0.81
C LEU A 171 -4.26 -14.39 -0.01
N ALA A 172 -5.51 -13.92 0.11
CA ALA A 172 -6.55 -14.59 0.90
C ALA A 172 -6.98 -15.95 0.33
N ILE A 173 -6.98 -16.07 -1.00
CA ILE A 173 -7.39 -17.30 -1.70
C ILE A 173 -6.20 -18.22 -2.04
N SER A 174 -4.97 -17.77 -1.85
CA SER A 174 -3.76 -18.56 -2.08
C SER A 174 -3.51 -19.58 -0.97
N GLU A 175 -2.86 -20.69 -1.34
CA GLU A 175 -2.35 -21.66 -0.39
C GLU A 175 -1.06 -21.19 0.30
N PRO A 176 -0.79 -21.66 1.55
CA PRO A 176 0.39 -21.30 2.32
C PRO A 176 1.71 -21.44 1.55
N ILE A 177 1.79 -22.43 0.65
CA ILE A 177 3.01 -22.75 -0.09
C ILE A 177 3.44 -21.65 -1.06
N ILE A 178 2.49 -20.86 -1.58
CA ILE A 178 2.76 -19.73 -2.48
C ILE A 178 2.63 -18.37 -1.76
N THR A 179 2.06 -18.34 -0.55
CA THR A 179 1.84 -17.11 0.22
C THR A 179 3.14 -16.38 0.52
N ALA A 180 4.25 -17.07 0.79
CA ALA A 180 5.52 -16.43 1.10
C ALA A 180 6.07 -15.60 -0.08
N ASN A 181 6.07 -16.17 -1.29
CA ASN A 181 6.49 -15.47 -2.49
C ASN A 181 5.53 -14.33 -2.83
N LEU A 182 4.23 -14.55 -2.67
CA LEU A 182 3.23 -13.52 -2.93
C LEU A 182 3.29 -12.37 -1.93
N LEU A 183 3.66 -12.62 -0.67
CA LEU A 183 3.87 -11.58 0.34
C LEU A 183 5.06 -10.68 -0.02
N ASP A 184 6.13 -11.23 -0.62
CA ASP A 184 7.25 -10.41 -1.11
C ASP A 184 6.81 -9.47 -2.24
N PHE A 185 6.04 -9.98 -3.21
CA PHE A 185 5.43 -9.15 -4.27
C PHE A 185 4.45 -8.13 -3.70
N TYR A 186 3.56 -8.54 -2.79
CA TYR A 186 2.61 -7.65 -2.15
C TYR A 186 3.30 -6.53 -1.39
N ASN A 187 4.34 -6.83 -0.62
CA ASN A 187 5.09 -5.82 0.11
C ASN A 187 5.77 -4.84 -0.82
N LYS A 188 6.39 -5.31 -1.92
CA LYS A 188 6.98 -4.45 -2.95
C LYS A 188 5.93 -3.57 -3.63
N THR A 189 4.79 -4.13 -4.02
CA THR A 189 3.70 -3.38 -4.68
C THR A 189 2.99 -2.42 -3.71
N ALA A 190 2.76 -2.82 -2.47
CA ALA A 190 2.19 -1.97 -1.43
C ALA A 190 3.14 -0.81 -1.11
N GLN A 191 4.43 -1.08 -0.98
CA GLN A 191 5.46 -0.04 -0.86
C GLN A 191 5.37 0.90 -2.06
N ASN A 192 5.48 0.41 -3.29
CA ASN A 192 5.42 1.25 -4.49
C ASN A 192 4.13 2.08 -4.57
N HIS A 193 2.97 1.49 -4.28
CA HIS A 193 1.68 2.19 -4.34
C HIS A 193 1.53 3.25 -3.25
N TYR A 194 1.89 2.94 -2.00
CA TYR A 194 1.89 3.92 -0.92
C TYR A 194 2.95 5.00 -1.12
N PHE A 195 4.10 4.69 -1.73
CA PHE A 195 5.16 5.66 -1.98
C PHE A 195 4.83 6.55 -3.19
N GLU A 196 4.46 6.01 -4.35
CA GLU A 196 4.19 6.82 -5.54
C GLU A 196 2.99 7.76 -5.34
N ASP A 197 1.85 7.26 -4.85
CA ASP A 197 0.65 8.09 -4.71
C ASP A 197 0.81 9.12 -3.58
N TYR A 198 1.42 8.77 -2.45
CA TYR A 198 1.69 9.71 -1.36
C TYR A 198 2.70 10.79 -1.78
N ILE A 199 3.78 10.42 -2.47
CA ILE A 199 4.80 11.38 -2.91
C ILE A 199 4.25 12.27 -4.00
N ILE A 200 3.58 11.74 -5.02
CA ILE A 200 3.04 12.57 -6.11
C ILE A 200 1.95 13.52 -5.58
N SER A 201 1.16 13.09 -4.60
CA SER A 201 0.09 13.93 -4.03
C SER A 201 0.60 15.00 -3.06
N ASN A 202 1.65 14.73 -2.29
CA ASN A 202 2.19 15.69 -1.30
C ASN A 202 3.44 16.44 -1.79
N TYR A 203 4.18 15.89 -2.74
CA TYR A 203 5.45 16.40 -3.31
C TYR A 203 5.50 16.16 -4.83
N HIS A 204 4.60 16.81 -5.57
CA HIS A 204 4.38 16.57 -7.00
C HIS A 204 5.65 16.60 -7.86
N ASP A 205 6.52 17.59 -7.65
CA ASP A 205 7.77 17.76 -8.40
C ASP A 205 8.77 16.63 -8.10
N LEU A 206 8.86 16.22 -6.83
CA LEU A 206 9.70 15.09 -6.39
C LEU A 206 9.20 13.77 -6.99
N GLY A 207 7.88 13.52 -6.93
CA GLY A 207 7.27 12.33 -7.50
C GLY A 207 7.49 12.25 -9.01
N THR A 208 7.34 13.38 -9.72
CA THR A 208 7.58 13.45 -11.16
C THR A 208 9.05 13.19 -11.52
N ALA A 209 9.99 13.79 -10.77
CA ALA A 209 11.42 13.59 -10.99
C ALA A 209 11.87 12.14 -10.70
N LEU A 210 11.30 11.50 -9.67
CA LEU A 210 11.53 10.08 -9.35
C LEU A 210 11.03 9.17 -10.47
N VAL A 211 9.78 9.37 -10.93
CA VAL A 211 9.16 8.55 -11.99
C VAL A 211 9.91 8.70 -13.32
N GLN A 212 10.40 9.90 -13.63
CA GLN A 212 11.15 10.17 -14.85
C GLN A 212 12.65 9.84 -14.74
N ASN A 213 13.09 9.38 -13.56
CA ASN A 213 14.48 9.02 -13.26
C ASN A 213 15.49 10.15 -13.55
N GLN A 214 15.11 11.40 -13.26
CA GLN A 214 15.91 12.59 -13.50
C GLN A 214 16.70 12.97 -12.24
N THR A 215 17.78 12.25 -11.96
CA THR A 215 18.54 12.38 -10.70
C THR A 215 19.08 13.79 -10.42
N GLU A 216 19.49 14.55 -11.45
CA GLU A 216 19.95 15.94 -11.27
C GLU A 216 18.81 16.86 -10.84
N ASN A 217 17.67 16.82 -11.54
CA ASN A 217 16.47 17.59 -11.19
C ASN A 217 15.92 17.19 -9.81
N LEU A 218 16.05 15.91 -9.45
CA LEU A 218 15.67 15.40 -8.15
C LEU A 218 16.49 16.02 -7.02
N LEU A 219 17.83 16.01 -7.13
CA LEU A 219 18.70 16.60 -6.11
C LEU A 219 18.49 18.11 -5.99
N GLU A 220 18.32 18.81 -7.12
CA GLU A 220 18.00 20.25 -7.10
C GLU A 220 16.64 20.52 -6.43
N THR A 221 15.61 19.74 -6.75
CA THR A 221 14.28 19.88 -6.11
C THR A 221 14.37 19.66 -4.60
N LEU A 222 15.12 18.64 -4.18
CA LEU A 222 15.33 18.32 -2.78
C LEU A 222 16.08 19.43 -2.02
N GLU A 223 17.11 20.01 -2.64
CA GLU A 223 17.85 21.14 -2.05
C GLU A 223 16.94 22.33 -1.71
N TYR A 224 15.86 22.59 -2.45
CA TYR A 224 15.03 23.77 -2.19
C TYR A 224 13.68 23.49 -1.51
N THR A 225 13.24 22.23 -1.45
CA THR A 225 11.87 21.90 -0.98
C THR A 225 11.83 21.04 0.28
N VAL A 226 12.93 20.42 0.69
CA VAL A 226 12.94 19.53 1.86
C VAL A 226 12.81 20.34 3.16
N SER A 227 11.90 19.88 4.03
CA SER A 227 11.78 20.31 5.43
C SER A 227 12.10 19.13 6.36
N LEU A 228 12.29 19.40 7.66
CA LEU A 228 12.54 18.33 8.64
C LEU A 228 11.35 17.35 8.78
N ASP A 229 10.12 17.83 8.67
CA ASP A 229 8.92 16.97 8.73
C ASP A 229 8.91 15.90 7.62
N ASN A 230 9.58 16.19 6.50
CA ASN A 230 9.52 15.37 5.30
C ASN A 230 10.85 14.65 5.00
N ILE A 231 11.98 15.09 5.58
CA ILE A 231 13.30 14.54 5.26
C ILE A 231 13.40 13.05 5.61
N GLN A 232 12.78 12.58 6.69
CA GLN A 232 12.81 11.16 7.07
C GLN A 232 12.06 10.28 6.06
N VAL A 233 10.90 10.77 5.60
CA VAL A 233 10.12 10.10 4.56
C VAL A 233 10.93 10.04 3.26
N ILE A 234 11.53 11.16 2.89
CA ILE A 234 12.38 11.29 1.68
C ILE A 234 13.63 10.41 1.76
N LEU A 235 14.33 10.38 2.90
CA LEU A 235 15.50 9.50 3.13
C LEU A 235 15.14 8.04 2.94
N HIS A 236 14.01 7.62 3.51
CA HIS A 236 13.52 6.26 3.35
C HIS A 236 13.24 5.93 1.87
N ILE A 237 12.57 6.83 1.15
CA ILE A 237 12.29 6.68 -0.28
C ILE A 237 13.58 6.55 -1.09
N LEU A 238 14.53 7.47 -0.92
CA LEU A 238 15.75 7.50 -1.71
C LEU A 238 16.66 6.29 -1.43
N SER A 239 16.63 5.76 -0.20
CA SER A 239 17.33 4.51 0.13
C SER A 239 16.81 3.33 -0.70
N HIS A 240 15.51 3.30 -1.04
CA HIS A 240 14.91 2.26 -1.88
C HIS A 240 15.45 2.30 -3.31
N TYR A 241 15.71 3.51 -3.82
CA TYR A 241 16.27 3.73 -5.15
C TYR A 241 17.81 3.78 -5.17
N SER A 242 18.47 3.49 -4.04
CA SER A 242 19.93 3.56 -3.89
C SER A 242 20.52 4.93 -4.28
N ILE A 243 19.78 6.01 -4.01
CA ILE A 243 20.20 7.39 -4.29
C ILE A 243 20.85 7.94 -3.02
N GLU A 244 22.14 8.25 -3.09
CA GLU A 244 22.85 8.94 -2.01
C GLU A 244 22.56 10.45 -2.06
N LEU A 245 22.13 11.01 -0.93
CA LEU A 245 21.90 12.44 -0.79
C LEU A 245 23.20 13.21 -0.58
N SER A 246 23.26 14.42 -1.15
CA SER A 246 24.35 15.35 -0.84
C SER A 246 24.21 15.92 0.57
N SER A 247 25.33 16.25 1.21
CA SER A 247 25.38 16.97 2.49
C SER A 247 24.60 18.30 2.45
N LYS A 248 24.54 18.93 1.26
CA LYS A 248 23.75 20.13 0.99
C LYS A 248 22.25 19.94 1.19
N CYS A 249 21.69 18.79 0.84
CA CYS A 249 20.26 18.52 1.05
C CYS A 249 19.90 18.58 2.55
N PHE A 250 20.77 18.06 3.41
CA PHE A 250 20.59 18.12 4.87
C PHE A 250 20.73 19.56 5.39
N TYR A 251 21.70 20.31 4.88
CA TYR A 251 21.86 21.74 5.20
C TYR A 251 20.59 22.54 4.88
N PHE A 252 20.02 22.37 3.68
CA PHE A 252 18.81 23.09 3.31
C PHE A 252 17.58 22.64 4.10
N ALA A 253 17.45 21.35 4.41
CA ALA A 253 16.36 20.86 5.26
C ALA A 253 16.40 21.47 6.67
N ALA A 254 17.59 21.51 7.28
CA ALA A 254 17.79 22.15 8.58
C ALA A 254 17.51 23.66 8.51
N LYS A 255 17.98 24.33 7.45
CA LYS A 255 17.74 25.75 7.22
C LYS A 255 16.25 26.08 7.06
N ASN A 256 15.52 25.32 6.25
CA ASN A 256 14.07 25.51 6.03
C ASN A 256 13.27 25.29 7.32
N ALA A 257 13.59 24.23 8.06
CA ALA A 257 12.99 24.00 9.37
C ALA A 257 13.24 25.14 10.35
N LEU A 258 14.46 25.68 10.40
CA LEU A 258 14.77 26.84 11.23
C LEU A 258 13.99 28.08 10.77
N ILE A 259 13.77 28.29 9.47
CA ILE A 259 12.91 29.38 8.97
C ILE A 259 11.47 29.23 9.51
N GLU A 260 10.89 28.03 9.42
CA GLU A 260 9.54 27.75 9.91
C GLU A 260 9.42 27.91 11.42
N TYR A 261 10.41 27.44 12.18
CA TYR A 261 10.51 27.66 13.64
C TYR A 261 10.46 29.14 13.99
N MET A 262 11.13 29.93 13.17
CA MET A 262 11.35 31.36 13.39
C MET A 262 10.26 32.26 12.81
N ALA A 263 9.35 31.74 11.99
CA ALA A 263 8.27 32.51 11.36
C ALA A 263 7.16 32.84 12.38
N PRO A 264 6.82 34.13 12.64
CA PRO A 264 5.73 34.50 13.54
C PRO A 264 4.35 34.20 12.95
N PRO A 265 3.35 33.78 13.77
CA PRO A 265 3.49 33.34 15.16
C PRO A 265 4.09 31.94 15.19
N CYS A 266 5.27 31.75 15.80
CA CYS A 266 6.12 30.54 15.76
C CYS A 266 5.32 29.27 15.41
N ILE A 267 5.17 29.00 14.10
CA ILE A 267 4.09 28.14 13.57
C ILE A 267 4.34 26.67 13.94
N SER A 268 5.60 26.31 14.17
CA SER A 268 6.00 24.97 14.58
C SER A 268 6.87 25.01 15.82
N GLN A 269 6.29 24.69 16.99
CA GLN A 269 7.07 24.23 18.16
C GLN A 269 7.44 22.74 18.04
N ARG A 270 7.12 22.09 16.90
CA ARG A 270 7.18 20.64 16.70
C ARG A 270 8.48 20.13 16.12
N LEU A 271 9.51 20.95 16.04
CA LEU A 271 10.83 20.46 15.68
C LEU A 271 11.36 19.53 16.77
N LEU A 272 11.29 18.23 16.51
CA LEU A 272 11.85 17.22 17.40
C LEU A 272 13.38 17.36 17.36
N PRO A 273 14.05 17.60 18.49
CA PRO A 273 15.51 17.71 18.56
C PRO A 273 16.26 16.55 17.87
N TYR A 274 15.67 15.36 17.85
CA TYR A 274 16.23 14.15 17.25
C TYR A 274 16.36 14.22 15.71
N GLU A 275 15.39 14.82 15.02
CA GLU A 275 15.38 14.91 13.56
C GLU A 275 16.44 15.91 13.07
N MET A 276 16.57 17.02 13.79
CA MET A 276 17.63 18.02 13.54
C MET A 276 19.01 17.43 13.80
N GLU A 277 19.18 16.62 14.85
CA GLU A 277 20.45 15.97 15.18
C GLU A 277 21.00 15.13 14.02
N SER A 278 20.15 14.32 13.40
CA SER A 278 20.55 13.48 12.25
C SER A 278 21.01 14.30 11.03
N CYS A 279 20.42 15.48 10.81
CA CYS A 279 20.81 16.36 9.72
C CYS A 279 22.14 17.03 10.02
N LEU A 280 22.36 17.47 11.26
CA LEU A 280 23.61 18.10 11.69
C LEU A 280 24.79 17.12 11.60
N ASP A 281 24.58 15.84 11.93
CA ASP A 281 25.60 14.79 11.82
C ASP A 281 26.02 14.51 10.36
N ALA A 282 25.14 14.74 9.40
CA ALA A 282 25.40 14.52 7.98
C ALA A 282 26.07 15.72 7.26
N MET A 283 26.12 16.89 7.90
CA MET A 283 26.72 18.10 7.33
C MET A 283 28.23 18.13 7.49
N ASN A 284 28.91 18.76 6.52
CA ASN A 284 30.33 19.07 6.64
C ASN A 284 30.57 20.36 7.45
N SER A 285 31.84 20.64 7.78
CA SER A 285 32.23 21.80 8.61
C SER A 285 31.86 23.15 8.01
N ASP A 286 31.91 23.27 6.69
CA ASP A 286 31.62 24.52 5.99
C ASP A 286 30.12 24.81 6.01
N GLU A 287 29.29 23.79 5.78
CA GLU A 287 27.83 23.87 5.88
C GLU A 287 27.37 24.20 7.31
N LEU A 288 27.96 23.58 8.33
CA LEU A 288 27.70 23.91 9.73
C LEU A 288 28.04 25.37 10.04
N SER A 289 29.13 25.90 9.47
CA SER A 289 29.54 27.29 9.59
C SER A 289 28.56 28.26 8.90
N GLU A 290 28.04 27.89 7.72
CA GLU A 290 27.01 28.67 7.05
C GLU A 290 25.67 28.67 7.81
N LEU A 291 25.26 27.50 8.31
CA LEU A 291 24.06 27.37 9.13
C LEU A 291 24.17 28.23 10.40
N LYS A 292 25.36 28.27 11.03
CA LYS A 292 25.66 29.17 12.16
C LYS A 292 25.43 30.65 11.79
N LYS A 293 25.95 31.12 10.65
CA LYS A 293 25.74 32.51 10.19
C LYS A 293 24.26 32.80 9.92
N PHE A 294 23.58 31.85 9.30
CA PHE A 294 22.15 31.94 9.01
C PHE A 294 21.33 32.08 10.30
N ILE A 295 21.53 31.17 11.25
CA ILE A 295 20.92 31.19 12.58
C ILE A 295 21.21 32.52 13.26
N PHE A 296 22.46 32.99 13.32
CA PHE A 296 22.79 34.26 13.96
C PHE A 296 22.04 35.45 13.34
N SER A 297 22.02 35.54 12.01
CA SER A 297 21.32 36.63 11.31
C SER A 297 19.80 36.67 11.58
N LYS A 298 19.21 35.50 11.87
CA LYS A 298 17.78 35.35 12.10
C LYS A 298 17.43 35.36 13.59
N MET A 299 18.17 34.65 14.45
CA MET A 299 17.96 34.53 15.90
C MET A 299 18.25 35.80 16.70
N LEU A 300 18.93 36.80 16.12
CA LEU A 300 18.92 38.17 16.63
C LEU A 300 17.49 38.75 16.78
N SER A 301 16.47 38.08 16.21
CA SER A 301 15.05 38.42 16.40
C SER A 301 14.28 37.56 17.42
N ILE A 302 14.78 36.39 17.86
CA ILE A 302 14.01 35.45 18.70
C ILE A 302 14.90 34.72 19.73
N ASP A 303 14.42 34.72 20.98
CA ASP A 303 15.04 34.21 22.22
C ASP A 303 15.80 32.89 22.08
N SER A 304 17.09 32.93 22.45
CA SER A 304 18.05 31.82 22.34
C SER A 304 17.97 30.78 23.45
N GLN A 305 17.13 30.97 24.46
CA GLN A 305 17.07 30.07 25.62
C GLN A 305 16.19 28.82 25.43
N ASN A 306 15.57 28.65 24.27
CA ASN A 306 14.73 27.51 23.96
C ASN A 306 15.53 26.20 23.72
N SER A 307 14.84 25.06 23.67
CA SER A 307 15.43 23.73 23.51
C SER A 307 16.27 23.57 22.23
N MET A 308 15.90 24.26 21.15
CA MET A 308 16.62 24.22 19.87
C MET A 308 17.97 24.95 19.98
N GLY A 309 17.99 26.12 20.63
CA GLY A 309 19.23 26.85 20.92
C GLY A 309 20.24 26.03 21.72
N LYS A 310 19.76 25.25 22.71
CA LYS A 310 20.60 24.36 23.53
C LYS A 310 21.17 23.17 22.74
N LEU A 311 20.37 22.54 21.87
CA LEU A 311 20.84 21.43 21.01
C LEU A 311 21.96 21.91 20.09
N ILE A 312 21.76 23.05 19.44
CA ILE A 312 22.73 23.65 18.51
C ILE A 312 24.04 23.97 19.22
N GLN A 313 23.99 24.58 20.41
CA GLN A 313 25.18 24.83 21.24
C GLN A 313 25.97 23.56 21.58
N SER A 314 25.26 22.45 21.88
CA SER A 314 25.91 21.18 22.25
C SER A 314 26.74 20.55 21.13
N ARG A 315 26.51 20.92 19.86
CA ARG A 315 27.26 20.42 18.69
C ARG A 315 28.41 21.36 18.27
N GLY A 316 28.86 22.22 19.18
CA GLY A 316 30.02 23.10 18.97
C GLY A 316 29.68 24.46 18.33
N VAL A 317 28.40 24.80 18.24
CA VAL A 317 27.95 26.13 17.84
C VAL A 317 27.94 27.05 19.08
N ASP A 318 29.12 27.45 19.54
CA ASP A 318 29.26 28.33 20.69
C ASP A 318 28.78 29.77 20.36
N CYS A 319 27.79 30.24 21.13
CA CYS A 319 27.21 31.59 21.05
C CYS A 319 27.47 32.43 22.31
N PHE A 320 28.18 31.90 23.31
CA PHE A 320 28.20 32.45 24.68
C PHE A 320 28.80 33.87 24.76
N MET A 321 29.95 34.13 24.11
CA MET A 321 30.59 35.46 24.11
C MET A 321 29.85 36.50 23.25
N GLU A 322 29.12 36.07 22.23
CA GLU A 322 28.42 36.95 21.29
C GLU A 322 27.02 37.34 21.81
N LEU A 323 26.42 36.50 22.67
CA LEU A 323 25.18 36.80 23.39
C LEU A 323 25.41 37.87 24.47
N GLU A 324 26.48 37.72 25.26
CA GLU A 324 26.87 38.67 26.31
C GLU A 324 27.11 40.07 25.72
N LEU A 325 27.82 40.13 24.58
CA LEU A 325 28.04 41.36 23.83
C LEU A 325 26.71 41.99 23.35
N SER A 326 25.81 41.18 22.81
CA SER A 326 24.51 41.63 22.28
C SER A 326 23.60 42.18 23.40
N GLU A 327 23.49 41.48 24.53
CA GLU A 327 22.74 41.95 25.70
C GLU A 327 23.33 43.25 26.26
N PHE A 328 24.67 43.34 26.32
CA PHE A 328 25.37 44.53 26.76
C PHE A 328 25.08 45.73 25.83
N LYS A 329 25.15 45.55 24.50
CA LYS A 329 24.82 46.58 23.51
C LYS A 329 23.38 47.07 23.68
N LEU A 330 22.41 46.17 23.75
CA LEU A 330 20.98 46.52 23.87
C LEU A 330 20.66 47.32 25.14
N LYS A 331 21.34 47.01 26.26
CA LYS A 331 21.18 47.73 27.53
C LYS A 331 21.65 49.19 27.46
N TRP A 332 22.69 49.47 26.67
CA TRP A 332 23.36 50.76 26.65
C TRP A 332 23.04 51.64 25.46
N ILE A 333 22.72 51.06 24.29
CA ILE A 333 22.62 51.81 23.03
C ILE A 333 21.66 53.00 23.08
N LYS A 334 20.52 52.88 23.76
CA LYS A 334 19.55 53.99 23.90
C LYS A 334 20.00 55.13 24.81
N LYS A 335 21.09 54.95 25.57
CA LYS A 335 21.63 55.94 26.50
C LYS A 335 22.79 56.74 25.91
N LEU A 336 23.37 56.26 24.81
CA LEU A 336 24.54 56.85 24.15
C LEU A 336 24.11 57.94 23.14
N ASN A 337 25.02 58.85 22.82
CA ASN A 337 24.83 59.77 21.69
C ASN A 337 25.02 59.04 20.34
N GLU A 338 24.62 59.65 19.22
CA GLU A 338 24.59 58.99 17.90
C GLU A 338 25.95 58.41 17.48
N ASP A 339 27.03 59.16 17.67
CA ASP A 339 28.39 58.70 17.32
C ASP A 339 28.78 57.45 18.14
N GLN A 340 28.48 57.47 19.44
CA GLN A 340 28.75 56.35 20.34
C GLN A 340 27.80 55.16 20.11
N GLN A 341 26.58 55.39 19.62
CA GLN A 341 25.69 54.31 19.20
C GLN A 341 26.26 53.56 18.00
N ILE A 342 26.84 54.29 17.04
CA ILE A 342 27.50 53.68 15.87
C ILE A 342 28.72 52.87 16.31
N GLU A 343 29.59 53.43 17.16
CA GLU A 343 30.73 52.71 17.73
C GLU A 343 30.30 51.46 18.52
N MET A 344 29.26 51.57 19.34
CA MET A 344 28.68 50.46 20.10
C MET A 344 28.14 49.35 19.18
N LEU A 345 27.53 49.68 18.05
CA LEU A 345 27.08 48.69 17.08
C LEU A 345 28.25 47.95 16.43
N HIS A 346 29.37 48.64 16.19
CA HIS A 346 30.57 48.10 15.54
C HIS A 346 31.50 47.30 16.46
N ALA A 347 31.36 47.40 17.79
CA ALA A 347 32.13 46.61 18.76
C ALA A 347 32.03 45.10 18.46
N LYS A 348 33.16 44.40 18.34
CA LYS A 348 33.17 42.96 18.00
C LYS A 348 33.40 42.06 19.22
N LYS A 349 33.84 42.64 20.33
CA LYS A 349 34.01 41.98 21.63
C LYS A 349 33.46 42.85 22.75
N ILE A 350 33.25 42.25 23.93
CA ILE A 350 32.62 42.95 25.07
C ILE A 350 33.52 44.03 25.65
N GLU A 351 34.83 43.86 25.57
CA GLU A 351 35.82 44.85 25.98
C GLU A 351 35.68 46.14 25.16
N ASP A 352 35.55 46.03 23.84
CA ASP A 352 35.32 47.18 22.94
C ASP A 352 34.03 47.93 23.32
N ALA A 353 32.96 47.20 23.64
CA ALA A 353 31.69 47.79 24.04
C ALA A 353 31.77 48.48 25.43
N ILE A 354 32.56 47.94 26.35
CA ILE A 354 32.82 48.54 27.66
C ILE A 354 33.58 49.86 27.51
N GLU A 355 34.55 49.94 26.59
CA GLU A 355 35.29 51.18 26.32
C GLU A 355 34.37 52.32 25.84
N VAL A 356 33.41 52.03 24.96
CA VAL A 356 32.41 53.01 24.48
C VAL A 356 31.56 53.55 25.64
N VAL A 357 31.13 52.68 26.56
CA VAL A 357 30.38 53.10 27.76
C VAL A 357 31.25 53.91 28.71
N GLY A 358 32.53 53.55 28.85
CA GLY A 358 33.50 54.30 29.64
C GLY A 358 33.69 55.73 29.10
N ALA A 359 33.83 55.89 27.79
CA ALA A 359 33.94 57.19 27.14
C ALA A 359 32.68 58.06 27.33
N PHE A 360 31.49 57.44 27.31
CA PHE A 360 30.23 58.11 27.61
C PHE A 360 30.14 58.60 29.06
N HIS A 361 30.55 57.79 30.04
CA HIS A 361 30.57 58.24 31.44
C HIS A 361 31.56 59.39 31.66
N ALA A 362 32.74 59.33 31.04
CA ALA A 362 33.72 60.40 31.12
C ALA A 362 33.21 61.71 30.49
N SER A 363 32.43 61.64 29.40
CA SER A 363 31.85 62.83 28.78
C SER A 363 30.76 63.49 29.64
N LEU A 364 29.93 62.67 30.32
CA LEU A 364 28.92 63.14 31.26
C LEU A 364 29.53 63.82 32.50
N GLU A 365 30.59 63.26 33.07
CA GLU A 365 31.29 63.88 34.21
C GLU A 365 31.92 65.23 33.82
N LYS A 366 32.50 65.31 32.63
CA LYS A 366 33.10 66.54 32.10
C LYS A 366 32.05 67.64 31.89
N GLN A 367 30.86 67.28 31.39
CA GLN A 367 29.74 68.22 31.26
C GLN A 367 29.21 68.67 32.62
N LYS A 368 29.14 67.77 33.61
CA LYS A 368 28.69 68.11 34.97
C LYS A 368 29.62 69.09 35.67
N ASN A 369 30.93 68.93 35.51
CA ASN A 369 31.95 69.84 36.05
C ASN A 369 32.04 71.19 35.32
N LEU A 370 31.50 71.30 34.10
CA LEU A 370 31.39 72.56 33.35
C LEU A 370 30.11 73.33 33.69
N MET A 371 29.13 72.68 34.33
CA MET A 371 27.85 73.28 34.73
C MET A 371 27.76 73.58 36.25
N SER A 372 28.77 73.17 37.02
CA SER A 372 29.01 73.54 38.43
C SER A 372 30.04 74.67 38.50
#